data_AF-A0A952G0D5-F1
#
_entry.id   AF-A0A952G0D5-F1
#
_cell.length_a   1.000
_cell.length_b   1.000
_cell.length_c   1.000
_cell.angle_alpha   90.00
_cell.angle_beta   90.00
_cell.angle_gamma   90.00
#
_symmetry.space_group_name_H-M   'P 1'
#
loop_
_entity.id
_entity.type
_entity.pdbx_description
1 polymer ?
#
loop_
_entity_poly.entity_id
_entity_poly.type
_entity_poly.pdbx_seq_one_letter_code
_entity_poly.pdbx_strand_id
1 'polypeptide(L)'
;VTGWFDTQRSLAVSLVSAGMGMAPMTMAPVAAWLISTHDWRTSMLIISGIAAVLMIPVSLLVSRPPALQGSGPAETPDAPGAPEMTLMEAVRSPQFIILLLTNFFCCATHSGPIFHTVSYAMLCGIPALTAVSIYSLEGLAGLGGRIGFGLLGDRFGAKRTLVVGLLVQAVGALSYSFCRDITAFYIVAVLFGFTYAGVMPLYSVIARENFPLRMMGTIIGGSAMAGSLGMSTGPLLGGWLYDTTGSYSWLYITSFAMGIGAFLIAMTFRPIAKTGAPPMVPATD
;
A
#
# COMPACT_ATOMS: atom_id res chain seq x y z
N VAL A 1 3.15 16.62 5.15
CA VAL A 1 3.36 17.07 3.75
C VAL A 1 2.26 18.01 3.30
N THR A 2 0.99 17.59 3.25
CA THR A 2 -0.12 18.43 2.75
C THR A 2 -0.35 19.74 3.53
N GLY A 3 0.03 19.84 4.80
CA GLY A 3 -0.07 21.07 5.60
C GLY A 3 1.11 22.05 5.47
N TRP A 4 2.14 21.73 4.67
CA TRP A 4 3.34 22.56 4.48
C TRP A 4 3.40 23.27 3.12
N PHE A 5 2.58 22.84 2.17
CA PHE A 5 2.61 23.33 0.80
C PHE A 5 1.24 23.86 0.42
N ASP A 6 1.14 25.09 -0.06
CA ASP A 6 -0.12 25.64 -0.59
C ASP A 6 -0.28 25.41 -2.09
N THR A 7 0.84 25.40 -2.82
CA THR A 7 0.93 25.01 -4.22
C THR A 7 1.69 23.68 -4.35
N GLN A 8 1.45 22.92 -5.42
CA GLN A 8 2.16 21.66 -5.71
C GLN A 8 2.07 20.58 -4.59
N ARG A 9 0.99 20.55 -3.80
CA ARG A 9 0.73 19.55 -2.75
C ARG A 9 0.90 18.11 -3.24
N SER A 10 0.42 17.83 -4.45
CA SER A 10 0.54 16.52 -5.09
C SER A 10 1.99 16.14 -5.39
N LEU A 11 2.82 17.10 -5.81
CA LEU A 11 4.25 16.88 -6.08
C LEU A 11 5.01 16.54 -4.78
N ALA A 12 4.71 17.26 -3.70
CA ALA A 12 5.31 16.99 -2.40
C ALA A 12 4.92 15.60 -1.87
N VAL A 13 3.65 15.19 -2.03
CA VAL A 13 3.18 13.84 -1.66
C VAL A 13 3.80 12.76 -2.54
N SER A 14 3.96 13.01 -3.85
CA SER A 14 4.59 12.06 -4.77
C SER A 14 6.09 11.89 -4.50
N LEU A 15 6.81 12.97 -4.15
CA LEU A 15 8.22 12.91 -3.75
C LEU A 15 8.43 12.05 -2.49
N VAL A 16 7.57 12.22 -1.47
CA VAL A 16 7.62 11.36 -0.28
C VAL A 16 7.28 9.90 -0.63
N SER A 17 6.28 9.69 -1.49
CA SER A 17 5.88 8.35 -1.91
C SER A 17 6.93 7.65 -2.79
N ALA A 18 7.77 8.41 -3.52
CA ALA A 18 8.87 7.86 -4.30
C ALA A 18 9.89 7.11 -3.42
N GLY A 19 10.10 7.56 -2.18
CA GLY A 19 10.94 6.86 -1.21
C GLY A 19 10.52 5.41 -0.95
N MET A 20 9.22 5.12 -0.93
CA MET A 20 8.70 3.75 -0.72
C MET A 20 9.03 2.80 -1.87
N GLY A 21 9.08 3.29 -3.12
CA GLY A 21 9.48 2.46 -4.27
C GLY A 21 10.99 2.34 -4.42
N MET A 22 11.74 3.37 -4.01
CA MET A 22 13.20 3.36 -4.00
C MET A 22 13.78 2.39 -2.97
N ALA A 23 13.12 2.19 -1.82
CA ALA A 23 13.65 1.36 -0.74
C ALA A 23 13.95 -0.10 -1.17
N PRO A 24 13.05 -0.86 -1.82
CA PRO A 24 13.38 -2.18 -2.37
C PRO A 24 14.49 -2.14 -3.43
N MET A 25 14.55 -1.09 -4.24
CA MET A 25 15.54 -0.95 -5.30
C MET A 25 16.97 -0.76 -4.76
N THR A 26 17.11 0.00 -3.68
CA THR A 26 18.42 0.37 -3.14
C THR A 26 18.82 -0.47 -1.94
N MET A 27 17.91 -0.68 -0.98
CA MET A 27 18.24 -1.35 0.27
C MET A 27 18.35 -2.87 0.12
N ALA A 28 17.59 -3.50 -0.80
CA ALA A 28 17.66 -4.94 -0.96
C ALA A 28 19.04 -5.40 -1.50
N PRO A 29 19.60 -4.80 -2.57
CA PRO A 29 20.96 -5.13 -3.02
C PRO A 29 22.03 -4.77 -2.00
N VAL A 30 21.90 -3.65 -1.28
CA VAL A 30 22.84 -3.26 -0.21
C VAL A 30 22.83 -4.30 0.91
N ALA A 31 21.65 -4.74 1.35
CA ALA A 31 21.52 -5.78 2.37
C ALA A 31 22.11 -7.11 1.89
N ALA A 32 21.85 -7.51 0.65
CA ALA A 32 22.40 -8.73 0.07
C ALA A 32 23.93 -8.69 -0.03
N TRP A 33 24.49 -7.55 -0.45
CA TRP A 33 25.93 -7.34 -0.52
C TRP A 33 26.59 -7.38 0.88
N LEU A 34 25.98 -6.73 1.87
CA LEU A 34 26.45 -6.80 3.26
C LEU A 34 26.43 -8.24 3.78
N ILE A 35 25.35 -8.98 3.54
CA ILE A 35 25.22 -10.39 3.96
C ILE A 35 26.19 -11.31 3.19
N SER A 36 26.63 -10.94 1.99
CA SER A 36 27.63 -11.71 1.24
C SER A 36 29.06 -11.49 1.71
N THR A 37 29.33 -10.35 2.37
CA THR A 37 30.67 -9.95 2.82
C THR A 37 30.85 -10.07 4.34
N HIS A 38 29.75 -9.98 5.09
CA HIS A 38 29.66 -10.08 6.54
C HIS A 38 28.59 -11.12 6.89
N ASP A 39 28.50 -11.50 8.17
CA ASP A 39 27.36 -12.29 8.63
C ASP A 39 26.06 -11.45 8.69
N TRP A 40 24.91 -12.13 8.81
CA TRP A 40 23.61 -11.46 8.87
C TRP A 40 23.43 -10.55 10.09
N ARG A 41 24.06 -10.86 11.24
CA ARG A 41 23.95 -10.04 12.46
C ARG A 41 24.68 -8.73 12.28
N THR A 42 25.93 -8.79 11.82
CA THR A 42 26.73 -7.60 11.53
C THR A 42 26.07 -6.75 10.45
N SER A 43 25.52 -7.38 9.42
CA SER A 43 24.76 -6.69 8.35
C SER A 43 23.55 -5.93 8.91
N MET A 44 22.75 -6.55 9.79
CA MET A 44 21.61 -5.89 10.43
C MET A 44 22.05 -4.74 11.33
N LEU A 45 23.15 -4.89 12.07
CA LEU A 45 23.71 -3.82 12.90
C LEU A 45 24.16 -2.62 12.05
N ILE A 46 24.85 -2.86 10.92
CA ILE A 46 25.26 -1.80 9.99
C ILE A 46 24.04 -1.07 9.42
N ILE A 47 23.03 -1.81 8.93
CA ILE A 47 21.79 -1.22 8.39
C ILE A 47 21.08 -0.40 9.46
N SER A 48 21.01 -0.90 10.70
CA SER A 48 20.39 -0.18 11.82
C SER A 48 21.16 1.10 12.18
N GLY A 49 22.50 1.07 12.12
CA GLY A 49 23.35 2.24 12.34
C GLY A 49 23.15 3.30 11.26
N ILE A 50 23.12 2.91 9.99
CA ILE A 50 22.81 3.81 8.87
C ILE A 50 21.42 4.43 9.06
N ALA A 51 20.41 3.61 9.39
CA ALA A 51 19.06 4.09 9.62
C ALA A 51 19.01 5.08 10.79
N ALA A 52 19.68 4.81 11.91
CA ALA A 52 19.74 5.70 13.07
C ALA A 52 20.43 7.03 12.73
N VAL A 53 21.59 6.97 12.08
CA VAL A 53 22.38 8.16 11.69
C VAL A 53 21.63 9.04 10.69
N LEU A 54 20.80 8.48 9.82
CA LEU A 54 20.00 9.25 8.88
C LEU A 54 18.67 9.71 9.49
N MET A 55 17.91 8.82 10.13
CA MET A 55 16.55 9.12 10.60
C MET A 55 16.55 9.99 11.85
N ILE A 56 17.47 9.81 12.81
CA ILE A 56 17.45 10.61 14.05
C ILE A 56 17.68 12.09 13.74
N PRO A 57 18.73 12.50 13.01
CA PRO A 57 18.92 13.92 12.70
C PRO A 57 17.80 14.49 11.83
N VAL A 58 17.34 13.75 10.82
CA VAL A 58 16.21 14.20 9.96
C VAL A 58 14.95 14.38 10.79
N SER A 59 14.67 13.50 11.75
CA SER A 59 13.49 13.64 12.62
C SER A 59 13.52 14.91 13.47
N LEU A 60 14.72 15.37 13.87
CA LEU A 60 14.91 16.62 14.61
C LEU A 60 14.72 17.87 13.74
N LEU A 61 14.86 17.74 12.41
CA LEU A 61 14.63 18.81 11.45
C LEU A 61 13.16 18.93 11.03
N VAL A 62 12.35 17.89 11.20
CA VAL A 62 10.92 17.91 10.85
C VAL A 62 10.14 18.75 11.86
N SER A 63 9.77 19.95 11.45
CA SER A 63 8.92 20.86 12.22
C SER A 63 7.43 20.62 11.98
N ARG A 64 6.59 21.10 12.90
CA ARG A 64 5.13 21.11 12.70
C ARG A 64 4.78 22.05 11.53
N PRO A 65 3.83 21.67 10.65
CA PRO A 65 3.39 22.55 9.58
C PRO A 65 2.88 23.89 10.13
N PRO A 66 3.15 25.01 9.44
CA PRO A 66 2.64 26.33 9.82
C PRO A 66 1.13 26.35 10.00
N ALA A 67 0.39 25.56 9.21
CA ALA A 67 -1.06 25.38 9.34
C ALA A 67 -1.52 24.81 10.71
N LEU A 68 -0.61 24.24 11.51
CA LEU A 68 -0.87 23.75 12.87
C LEU A 68 -0.17 24.61 13.95
N GLN A 69 0.59 25.64 13.56
CA GLN A 69 1.25 26.59 14.45
C GLN A 69 0.39 27.85 14.54
N GLY A 70 -0.66 27.82 15.35
CA GLY A 70 -1.56 28.97 15.57
C GLY A 70 -3.00 28.59 15.84
N SER A 71 -3.41 27.37 15.48
CA SER A 71 -4.67 26.81 15.90
C SER A 71 -4.53 26.26 17.33
N GLY A 72 -5.07 26.98 18.33
CA GLY A 72 -5.74 26.31 19.46
C GLY A 72 -6.79 25.31 18.93
N PRO A 73 -7.41 24.45 19.76
CA PRO A 73 -8.34 23.41 19.27
C PRO A 73 -9.27 24.02 18.23
N ALA A 74 -9.02 23.67 16.97
CA ALA A 74 -9.63 24.35 15.85
C ALA A 74 -11.10 23.95 15.84
N GLU A 75 -11.96 24.81 16.37
CA GLU A 75 -13.33 24.88 15.92
C GLU A 75 -13.27 25.24 14.43
N THR A 76 -13.25 24.20 13.59
CA THR A 76 -13.69 24.35 12.21
C THR A 76 -15.10 24.94 12.28
N PRO A 77 -15.38 26.10 11.67
CA PRO A 77 -16.75 26.56 11.54
C PRO A 77 -17.49 25.47 10.77
N ASP A 78 -18.46 24.83 11.41
CA ASP A 78 -19.39 23.94 10.73
C ASP A 78 -20.01 24.72 9.58
N ALA A 79 -19.86 24.19 8.37
CA ALA A 79 -20.74 24.59 7.29
C ALA A 79 -22.17 24.21 7.72
N PRO A 80 -23.10 25.17 7.85
CA PRO A 80 -24.43 24.87 8.33
C PRO A 80 -25.13 23.90 7.36
N GLY A 81 -25.50 22.70 7.84
CA GLY A 81 -26.47 21.84 7.16
C GLY A 81 -25.96 20.51 6.56
N ALA A 82 -24.71 20.10 6.77
CA ALA A 82 -24.34 18.71 6.45
C ALA A 82 -24.77 17.78 7.60
N PRO A 83 -25.48 16.66 7.36
CA PRO A 83 -25.75 15.68 8.41
C PRO A 83 -24.40 15.21 8.97
N GLU A 84 -24.17 15.56 10.22
CA GLU A 84 -22.89 15.38 10.88
C GLU A 84 -22.69 13.91 11.23
N MET A 85 -22.15 13.12 10.30
CA MET A 85 -21.69 11.78 10.64
C MET A 85 -20.67 11.90 11.78
N THR A 86 -20.98 11.26 12.90
CA THR A 86 -20.10 11.22 14.07
C THR A 86 -18.94 10.26 13.81
N LEU A 87 -17.86 10.37 14.59
CA LEU A 87 -16.73 9.44 14.46
C LEU A 87 -17.18 7.99 14.72
N MET A 88 -18.04 7.77 15.71
CA MET A 88 -18.54 6.45 16.07
C MET A 88 -19.38 5.83 14.95
N GLU A 89 -20.24 6.64 14.31
CA GLU A 89 -21.00 6.20 13.13
C GLU A 89 -20.08 5.84 11.97
N ALA A 90 -19.04 6.65 11.73
CA ALA A 90 -18.09 6.40 10.67
C ALA A 90 -17.33 5.09 10.86
N VAL A 91 -16.81 4.82 12.06
CA VAL A 91 -16.04 3.59 12.33
C VAL A 91 -16.92 2.34 12.44
N ARG A 92 -18.23 2.49 12.63
CA ARG A 92 -19.20 1.39 12.58
C ARG A 92 -19.87 1.26 11.21
N SER A 93 -19.59 2.18 10.29
CA SER A 93 -20.19 2.17 8.96
C SER A 93 -19.76 0.94 8.17
N PRO A 94 -20.64 0.37 7.33
CA PRO A 94 -20.27 -0.75 6.47
C PRO A 94 -19.15 -0.35 5.50
N GLN A 95 -19.10 0.91 5.04
CA GLN A 95 -18.04 1.39 4.15
C GLN A 95 -16.67 1.33 4.80
N PHE A 96 -16.58 1.70 6.09
CA PHE A 96 -15.32 1.64 6.81
C PHE A 96 -14.89 0.19 7.03
N ILE A 97 -15.80 -0.68 7.46
CA ILE A 97 -15.51 -2.11 7.67
C ILE A 97 -15.08 -2.78 6.36
N ILE A 98 -15.78 -2.50 5.25
CA ILE A 98 -15.40 -3.00 3.91
C ILE A 98 -14.01 -2.49 3.55
N LEU A 99 -13.70 -1.20 3.78
CA LEU A 99 -12.38 -0.64 3.49
C LEU A 99 -11.28 -1.30 4.33
N LEU A 100 -11.52 -1.53 5.63
CA LEU A 100 -10.59 -2.23 6.53
C LEU A 100 -10.32 -3.66 6.04
N LEU A 101 -11.38 -4.44 5.80
CA LEU A 101 -11.26 -5.82 5.37
C LEU A 101 -10.59 -5.92 4.00
N THR A 102 -10.99 -5.06 3.05
CA THR A 102 -10.37 -5.00 1.73
C THR A 102 -8.88 -4.68 1.84
N ASN A 103 -8.48 -3.73 2.69
CA ASN A 103 -7.08 -3.38 2.86
C ASN A 103 -6.27 -4.49 3.55
N PHE A 104 -6.85 -5.13 4.56
CA PHE A 104 -6.25 -6.31 5.20
C PHE A 104 -5.97 -7.42 4.18
N PHE A 105 -6.99 -7.85 3.43
CA PHE A 105 -6.84 -8.94 2.47
C PHE A 105 -5.94 -8.54 1.29
N CYS A 106 -6.01 -7.30 0.81
CA CYS A 106 -5.08 -6.79 -0.20
C CYS A 106 -3.62 -6.87 0.28
N CYS A 107 -3.34 -6.47 1.51
CA CYS A 107 -1.99 -6.56 2.09
C CYS A 107 -1.56 -8.01 2.34
N ALA A 108 -2.47 -8.86 2.83
CA ALA A 108 -2.21 -10.27 3.03
C ALA A 108 -1.91 -11.02 1.72
N THR A 109 -2.51 -10.59 0.61
CA THR A 109 -2.28 -11.14 -0.73
C THR A 109 -0.82 -11.04 -1.14
N HIS A 110 -0.20 -9.87 -0.98
CA HIS A 110 1.15 -9.63 -1.47
C HIS A 110 2.25 -9.79 -0.43
N SER A 111 1.91 -9.86 0.85
CA SER A 111 2.91 -10.02 1.91
C SER A 111 3.71 -11.30 1.75
N GLY A 112 3.05 -12.47 1.62
CA GLY A 112 3.74 -13.75 1.40
C GLY A 112 4.72 -13.72 0.22
N PRO A 113 4.27 -13.35 -1.00
CA PRO A 113 5.13 -13.19 -2.16
C PRO A 113 6.32 -12.25 -1.91
N ILE A 114 6.10 -11.07 -1.32
CA ILE A 114 7.21 -10.13 -1.05
C ILE A 114 8.29 -10.76 -0.16
N PHE A 115 7.90 -11.45 0.90
CA PHE A 115 8.86 -11.99 1.87
C PHE A 115 9.55 -13.28 1.41
N HIS A 116 8.87 -14.11 0.62
CA HIS A 116 9.37 -15.45 0.28
C HIS A 116 9.84 -15.63 -1.16
N THR A 117 9.61 -14.65 -2.06
CA THR A 117 10.00 -14.80 -3.47
C THR A 117 11.50 -14.95 -3.66
N VAL A 118 12.34 -14.28 -2.87
CA VAL A 118 13.80 -14.45 -2.93
C VAL A 118 14.19 -15.89 -2.55
N SER A 119 13.65 -16.41 -1.44
CA SER A 119 13.90 -17.79 -1.00
C SER A 119 13.41 -18.81 -2.03
N TYR A 120 12.24 -18.58 -2.62
CA TYR A 120 11.69 -19.45 -3.66
C TYR A 120 12.54 -19.44 -4.94
N ALA A 121 12.97 -18.27 -5.39
CA ALA A 121 13.88 -18.15 -6.53
C ALA A 121 15.21 -18.89 -6.28
N MET A 122 15.77 -18.79 -5.07
CA MET A 122 16.97 -19.54 -4.68
C MET A 122 16.76 -21.05 -4.70
N LEU A 123 15.60 -21.55 -4.26
CA LEU A 123 15.26 -22.98 -4.37
C LEU A 123 15.14 -23.45 -5.83
N CYS A 124 14.79 -22.56 -6.75
CA CYS A 124 14.82 -22.83 -8.18
C CYS A 124 16.24 -22.78 -8.79
N GLY A 125 17.29 -22.59 -7.97
CA GLY A 125 18.68 -22.55 -8.40
C GLY A 125 19.18 -21.16 -8.81
N ILE A 126 18.39 -20.10 -8.59
CA ILE A 126 18.81 -18.73 -8.91
C ILE A 126 19.79 -18.23 -7.85
N PRO A 127 20.96 -17.67 -8.22
CA PRO A 127 21.92 -17.13 -7.26
C PRO A 127 21.30 -16.04 -6.37
N ALA A 128 21.67 -16.00 -5.10
CA ALA A 128 21.06 -15.09 -4.11
C ALA A 128 21.07 -13.61 -4.54
N LEU A 129 22.19 -13.12 -5.08
CA LEU A 129 22.31 -11.74 -5.55
C LEU A 129 21.34 -11.43 -6.70
N THR A 130 21.15 -12.39 -7.60
CA THR A 130 20.18 -12.30 -8.70
C THR A 130 18.75 -12.41 -8.18
N ALA A 131 18.46 -13.32 -7.25
CA ALA A 131 17.13 -13.48 -6.66
C ALA A 131 16.65 -12.20 -5.94
N VAL A 132 17.55 -11.51 -5.24
CA VAL A 132 17.23 -10.23 -4.57
C VAL A 132 16.81 -9.14 -5.55
N SER A 133 17.37 -9.14 -6.76
CA SER A 133 17.01 -8.15 -7.79
C SER A 133 15.55 -8.25 -8.25
N ILE A 134 14.88 -9.38 -8.01
CA ILE A 134 13.43 -9.54 -8.26
C ILE A 134 12.65 -8.51 -7.44
N TYR A 135 12.94 -8.40 -6.15
CA TYR A 135 12.28 -7.44 -5.26
C TYR A 135 12.65 -5.98 -5.59
N SER A 136 13.88 -5.74 -6.05
CA SER A 136 14.28 -4.43 -6.56
C SER A 136 13.46 -4.03 -7.80
N LEU A 137 13.22 -4.98 -8.71
CA LEU A 137 12.40 -4.74 -9.89
C LEU A 137 10.92 -4.52 -9.55
N GLU A 138 10.38 -5.23 -8.56
CA GLU A 138 9.03 -4.95 -8.02
C GLU A 138 8.91 -3.51 -7.50
N GLY A 139 9.91 -3.05 -6.74
CA GLY A 139 9.96 -1.68 -6.22
C GLY A 139 9.94 -0.62 -7.33
N LEU A 140 10.75 -0.83 -8.37
CA LEU A 140 10.80 0.04 -9.55
C LEU A 140 9.47 0.06 -10.30
N ALA A 141 8.93 -1.12 -10.61
CA ALA A 141 7.64 -1.24 -11.29
C ALA A 141 6.53 -0.60 -10.46
N GLY A 142 6.60 -0.70 -9.13
CA GLY A 142 5.65 -0.09 -8.21
C GLY A 142 5.67 1.44 -8.19
N LEU A 143 6.77 2.10 -8.58
CA LEU A 143 6.77 3.55 -8.80
C LEU A 143 5.86 3.91 -9.99
N GLY A 144 6.02 3.21 -11.11
CA GLY A 144 5.15 3.34 -12.28
C GLY A 144 3.71 2.99 -11.95
N GLY A 145 3.49 1.95 -11.14
CA GLY A 145 2.18 1.50 -10.67
C GLY A 145 1.38 2.57 -9.96
N ARG A 146 2.00 3.26 -8.98
CA ARG A 146 1.35 4.35 -8.22
C ARG A 146 0.87 5.48 -9.12
N ILE A 147 1.67 5.85 -10.13
CA ILE A 147 1.31 6.89 -11.10
C ILE A 147 0.20 6.37 -12.03
N GLY A 148 0.41 5.20 -12.63
CA GLY A 148 -0.53 4.61 -13.58
C GLY A 148 -1.91 4.39 -12.98
N PHE A 149 -1.99 3.78 -11.80
CA PHE A 149 -3.27 3.56 -11.10
C PHE A 149 -3.89 4.86 -10.59
N GLY A 150 -3.09 5.88 -10.23
CA GLY A 150 -3.60 7.22 -9.93
C GLY A 150 -4.34 7.81 -11.14
N LEU A 151 -3.70 7.84 -12.30
CA LEU A 151 -4.30 8.33 -13.55
C LEU A 151 -5.53 7.50 -13.98
N LEU A 152 -5.48 6.19 -13.83
CA LEU A 152 -6.62 5.31 -14.09
C LEU A 152 -7.75 5.55 -13.09
N GLY A 153 -7.45 5.82 -11.82
CA GLY A 153 -8.40 6.19 -10.78
C GLY A 153 -9.11 7.49 -11.11
N ASP A 154 -8.37 8.51 -11.56
CA ASP A 154 -8.92 9.81 -11.95
C ASP A 154 -9.82 9.69 -13.19
N ARG A 155 -9.43 8.86 -14.16
CA ARG A 155 -10.16 8.69 -15.43
C ARG A 155 -11.38 7.77 -15.34
N PHE A 156 -11.27 6.65 -14.62
CA PHE A 156 -12.29 5.59 -14.60
C PHE A 156 -13.01 5.46 -13.25
N GLY A 157 -12.60 6.22 -12.24
CA GLY A 157 -13.11 6.21 -10.88
C GLY A 157 -12.32 5.28 -9.97
N ALA A 158 -11.94 5.78 -8.79
CA ALA A 158 -11.03 5.08 -7.86
C ALA A 158 -11.54 3.69 -7.45
N LYS A 159 -12.84 3.54 -7.17
CA LYS A 159 -13.43 2.23 -6.83
C LYS A 159 -13.24 1.20 -7.94
N ARG A 160 -13.55 1.56 -9.20
CA ARG A 160 -13.47 0.61 -10.33
C ARG A 160 -12.03 0.19 -10.58
N THR A 161 -11.11 1.14 -10.55
CA THR A 161 -9.67 0.89 -10.71
C THR A 161 -9.15 0.02 -9.57
N LEU A 162 -9.59 0.23 -8.32
CA LEU A 162 -9.21 -0.61 -7.19
C LEU A 162 -9.67 -2.05 -7.39
N VAL A 163 -10.96 -2.26 -7.71
CA VAL A 163 -11.54 -3.60 -7.89
C VAL A 163 -10.81 -4.38 -8.98
N VAL A 164 -10.57 -3.77 -10.15
CA VAL A 164 -9.81 -4.42 -11.23
C VAL A 164 -8.37 -4.69 -10.79
N GLY A 165 -7.73 -3.73 -10.12
CA GLY A 165 -6.38 -3.87 -9.58
C GLY A 165 -6.23 -5.04 -8.61
N LEU A 166 -7.20 -5.22 -7.70
CA LEU A 166 -7.18 -6.33 -6.73
C LEU A 166 -7.28 -7.70 -7.42
N LEU A 167 -8.08 -7.82 -8.48
CA LEU A 167 -8.16 -9.05 -9.27
C LEU A 167 -6.84 -9.33 -9.99
N VAL A 168 -6.26 -8.31 -10.65
CA VAL A 168 -4.97 -8.44 -11.33
C VAL A 168 -3.86 -8.77 -10.33
N GLN A 169 -3.88 -8.18 -9.14
CA GLN A 169 -2.93 -8.49 -8.06
C GLN A 169 -3.06 -9.95 -7.62
N ALA A 170 -4.28 -10.46 -7.42
CA ALA A 170 -4.49 -11.85 -7.04
C ALA A 170 -3.89 -12.80 -8.09
N VAL A 171 -4.22 -12.60 -9.37
CA VAL A 171 -3.69 -13.40 -10.49
C VAL A 171 -2.16 -13.27 -10.58
N GLY A 172 -1.61 -12.07 -10.36
CA GLY A 172 -0.17 -11.85 -10.30
C GLY A 172 0.51 -12.64 -9.17
N ALA A 173 -0.10 -12.70 -7.99
CA ALA A 173 0.41 -13.53 -6.88
C ALA A 173 0.42 -15.02 -7.24
N LEU A 174 -0.65 -15.52 -7.86
CA LEU A 174 -0.72 -16.92 -8.31
C LEU A 174 0.34 -17.24 -9.37
N SER A 175 0.61 -16.28 -10.26
CA SER A 175 1.54 -16.43 -11.38
C SER A 175 2.96 -16.82 -10.92
N TYR A 176 3.37 -16.37 -9.73
CA TYR A 176 4.65 -16.77 -9.14
C TYR A 176 4.78 -18.29 -8.95
N SER A 177 3.69 -19.02 -8.67
CA SER A 177 3.76 -20.48 -8.48
C SER A 177 4.22 -21.25 -9.74
N PHE A 178 4.22 -20.60 -10.90
CA PHE A 178 4.64 -21.18 -12.17
C PHE A 178 6.06 -20.76 -12.58
N CYS A 179 6.70 -19.86 -11.83
CA CYS A 179 8.06 -19.40 -12.12
C CYS A 179 9.09 -20.50 -11.80
N ARG A 180 10.02 -20.74 -12.73
CA ARG A 180 11.12 -21.69 -12.56
C ARG A 180 12.48 -21.09 -12.93
N ASP A 181 12.49 -20.06 -13.75
CA ASP A 181 13.67 -19.33 -14.19
C ASP A 181 13.54 -17.82 -13.90
N ILE A 182 14.67 -17.13 -13.93
CA ILE A 182 14.76 -15.71 -13.56
C ILE A 182 13.92 -14.80 -14.48
N THR A 183 13.76 -15.14 -15.76
CA THR A 183 12.98 -14.33 -16.70
C THR A 183 11.50 -14.37 -16.33
N ALA A 184 10.96 -15.55 -16.00
CA ALA A 184 9.61 -15.68 -15.48
C ALA A 184 9.41 -14.85 -14.19
N PHE A 185 10.36 -14.92 -13.25
CA PHE A 185 10.32 -14.10 -12.04
C PHE A 185 10.30 -12.60 -12.32
N TYR A 186 11.12 -12.11 -13.26
CA TYR A 186 11.13 -10.69 -13.60
C TYR A 186 9.84 -10.21 -14.26
N ILE A 187 9.25 -11.00 -15.15
CA ILE A 187 7.97 -10.65 -15.79
C ILE A 187 6.88 -10.54 -14.73
N VAL A 188 6.78 -11.54 -13.84
CA VAL A 188 5.78 -11.53 -12.77
C VAL A 188 6.05 -10.38 -11.78
N ALA A 189 7.32 -10.12 -11.42
CA ALA A 189 7.70 -9.00 -10.54
C ALA A 189 7.29 -7.63 -11.08
N VAL A 190 7.47 -7.38 -12.37
CA VAL A 190 7.05 -6.10 -12.96
C VAL A 190 5.53 -5.95 -12.87
N LEU A 191 4.78 -6.97 -13.30
CA LEU A 191 3.31 -6.92 -13.30
C LEU A 191 2.75 -6.83 -11.88
N PHE A 192 3.28 -7.63 -10.97
CA PHE A 192 2.86 -7.69 -9.58
C PHE A 192 3.22 -6.40 -8.84
N GLY A 193 4.48 -5.95 -8.96
CA GLY A 193 4.99 -4.70 -8.42
C GLY A 193 4.18 -3.48 -8.84
N PHE A 194 3.93 -3.36 -10.15
CA PHE A 194 3.10 -2.30 -10.72
C PHE A 194 1.68 -2.32 -10.13
N THR A 195 1.07 -3.49 -10.01
CA THR A 195 -0.32 -3.61 -9.56
C THR A 195 -0.46 -3.39 -8.06
N TYR A 196 0.34 -4.07 -7.22
CA TYR A 196 0.17 -3.97 -5.77
C TYR A 196 0.49 -2.58 -5.24
N ALA A 197 1.52 -1.92 -5.78
CA ALA A 197 1.84 -0.57 -5.39
C ALA A 197 0.82 0.44 -5.94
N GLY A 198 0.26 0.16 -7.12
CA GLY A 198 -0.74 1.00 -7.77
C GLY A 198 -2.08 1.06 -7.05
N VAL A 199 -2.53 -0.03 -6.44
CA VAL A 199 -3.80 -0.04 -5.70
C VAL A 199 -3.77 0.78 -4.40
N MET A 200 -2.59 0.95 -3.78
CA MET A 200 -2.42 1.64 -2.50
C MET A 200 -2.98 3.08 -2.46
N PRO A 201 -2.65 4.00 -3.39
CA PRO A 201 -3.20 5.36 -3.38
C PRO A 201 -4.73 5.40 -3.49
N LEU A 202 -5.36 4.42 -4.15
CA LEU A 202 -6.81 4.40 -4.36
C LEU A 202 -7.59 4.26 -3.05
N TYR A 203 -7.04 3.61 -2.02
CA TYR A 203 -7.68 3.55 -0.70
C TYR A 203 -7.84 4.93 -0.07
N SER A 204 -6.84 5.79 -0.22
CA SER A 204 -6.89 7.16 0.30
C SER A 204 -7.91 8.00 -0.47
N VAL A 205 -8.02 7.80 -1.79
CA VAL A 205 -9.03 8.49 -2.63
C VAL A 205 -10.43 8.03 -2.24
N ILE A 206 -10.69 6.73 -2.16
CA ILE A 206 -12.00 6.18 -1.76
C ILE A 206 -12.37 6.66 -0.35
N ALA A 207 -11.44 6.67 0.60
CA ALA A 207 -11.68 7.21 1.93
C ALA A 207 -12.09 8.70 1.87
N ARG A 208 -11.37 9.51 1.09
CA ARG A 208 -11.65 10.95 0.91
C ARG A 208 -13.00 11.22 0.26
N GLU A 209 -13.42 10.37 -0.68
CA GLU A 209 -14.70 10.51 -1.38
C GLU A 209 -15.92 10.16 -0.52
N ASN A 210 -15.73 9.33 0.51
CA ASN A 210 -16.83 8.74 1.29
C ASN A 210 -16.92 9.24 2.74
N PHE A 211 -15.84 9.76 3.31
CA PHE A 211 -15.82 10.19 4.71
C PHE A 211 -15.52 11.69 4.88
N PRO A 212 -16.15 12.37 5.87
CA PRO A 212 -15.88 13.77 6.20
C PRO A 212 -14.41 14.08 6.45
N LEU A 213 -14.01 15.32 6.14
CA LEU A 213 -12.61 15.71 6.18
C LEU A 213 -11.99 15.58 7.58
N ARG A 214 -12.77 15.92 8.61
CA ARG A 214 -12.40 15.98 10.04
C ARG A 214 -11.96 14.65 10.66
N MET A 215 -12.43 13.52 10.13
CA MET A 215 -12.17 12.18 10.66
C MET A 215 -11.17 11.36 9.83
N MET A 216 -10.57 11.98 8.82
CA MET A 216 -9.72 11.27 7.86
C MET A 216 -8.47 10.65 8.48
N GLY A 217 -7.93 11.26 9.54
CA GLY A 217 -6.82 10.68 10.29
C GLY A 217 -7.19 9.30 10.85
N THR A 218 -8.38 9.16 11.44
CA THR A 218 -8.88 7.89 11.96
C THR A 218 -9.19 6.89 10.84
N ILE A 219 -9.79 7.34 9.74
CA ILE A 219 -10.15 6.45 8.63
C ILE A 219 -8.91 5.89 7.93
N ILE A 220 -7.96 6.76 7.58
CA ILE A 220 -6.70 6.36 6.94
C ILE A 220 -5.85 5.56 7.93
N GLY A 221 -5.77 5.99 9.20
CA GLY A 221 -5.01 5.29 10.24
C GLY A 221 -5.55 3.88 10.51
N GLY A 222 -6.86 3.72 10.64
CA GLY A 222 -7.51 2.41 10.80
C GLY A 222 -7.28 1.52 9.59
N SER A 223 -7.41 2.07 8.38
CA SER A 223 -7.11 1.34 7.14
C SER A 223 -5.65 0.89 7.10
N ALA A 224 -4.71 1.79 7.41
CA ALA A 224 -3.29 1.47 7.48
C ALA A 224 -2.99 0.39 8.52
N MET A 225 -3.63 0.43 9.70
CA MET A 225 -3.50 -0.62 10.72
C MET A 225 -3.96 -1.98 10.19
N ALA A 226 -5.11 -2.04 9.52
CA ALA A 226 -5.59 -3.27 8.90
C ALA A 226 -4.62 -3.78 7.81
N GLY A 227 -4.04 -2.86 7.03
CA GLY A 227 -3.01 -3.19 6.05
C GLY A 227 -1.75 -3.77 6.70
N SER A 228 -1.27 -3.17 7.79
CA SER A 228 -0.12 -3.68 8.56
C SER A 228 -0.37 -5.06 9.16
N LEU A 229 -1.59 -5.33 9.64
CA LEU A 229 -2.00 -6.67 10.08
C LEU A 229 -2.02 -7.65 8.90
N GLY A 230 -2.48 -7.23 7.73
CA GLY A 230 -2.38 -8.04 6.51
C GLY A 230 -0.91 -8.34 6.14
N MET A 231 -0.03 -7.34 6.25
CA MET A 231 1.39 -7.49 5.97
C MET A 231 2.10 -8.48 6.91
N SER A 232 1.67 -8.58 8.17
CA SER A 232 2.26 -9.52 9.12
C SER A 232 1.87 -10.98 8.87
N THR A 233 0.74 -11.24 8.19
CA THR A 233 0.30 -12.61 7.89
C THR A 233 1.24 -13.35 6.95
N GLY A 234 1.86 -12.65 5.98
CA GLY A 234 2.66 -13.25 4.92
C GLY A 234 3.86 -14.06 5.40
N PRO A 235 4.79 -13.48 6.19
CA PRO A 235 5.94 -14.21 6.71
C PRO A 235 5.57 -15.43 7.55
N LEU A 236 4.58 -15.25 8.45
CA LEU A 236 4.19 -16.30 9.40
C LEU A 236 3.47 -17.46 8.69
N LEU A 237 2.46 -17.13 7.90
CA LEU A 237 1.67 -18.14 7.18
C LEU A 237 2.49 -18.77 6.05
N GLY A 238 3.30 -17.98 5.35
CA GLY A 238 4.18 -18.46 4.28
C GLY A 238 5.26 -19.41 4.79
N GLY A 239 5.91 -19.08 5.91
CA GLY A 239 6.87 -19.95 6.58
C GLY A 239 6.22 -21.25 7.05
N TRP A 240 5.09 -21.17 7.77
CA TRP A 240 4.37 -22.35 8.25
C TRP A 240 3.90 -23.28 7.11
N LEU A 241 3.39 -22.72 6.01
CA LEU A 241 3.00 -23.50 4.83
C LEU A 241 4.20 -24.20 4.20
N TYR A 242 5.35 -23.52 4.12
CA TYR A 242 6.57 -24.13 3.58
C TYR A 242 7.08 -25.24 4.50
N ASP A 243 7.15 -25.00 5.81
CA ASP A 243 7.67 -25.98 6.79
C ASP A 243 6.81 -27.24 6.86
N THR A 244 5.50 -27.13 6.60
CA THR A 244 4.56 -28.27 6.63
C THR A 244 4.46 -29.00 5.29
N THR A 245 4.56 -28.30 4.16
CA THR A 245 4.33 -28.89 2.83
C THR A 245 5.58 -29.09 2.00
N GLY A 246 6.70 -28.46 2.39
CA GLY A 246 7.96 -28.44 1.64
C GLY A 246 7.89 -27.63 0.33
N SER A 247 6.83 -26.84 0.10
CA SER A 247 6.62 -26.13 -1.17
C SER A 247 6.03 -24.74 -0.99
N TYR A 248 6.53 -23.78 -1.77
CA TYR A 248 5.96 -22.43 -1.84
C TYR A 248 4.68 -22.33 -2.68
N SER A 249 4.28 -23.38 -3.41
CA SER A 249 3.04 -23.34 -4.20
C SER A 249 1.81 -23.02 -3.34
N TRP A 250 1.73 -23.59 -2.13
CA TRP A 250 0.63 -23.33 -1.21
C TRP A 250 0.62 -21.89 -0.68
N LEU A 251 1.79 -21.25 -0.55
CA LEU A 251 1.88 -19.82 -0.22
C LEU A 251 1.22 -18.99 -1.32
N TYR A 252 1.59 -19.20 -2.58
CA TYR A 252 1.04 -18.43 -3.71
C TYR A 252 -0.45 -18.70 -3.94
N ILE A 253 -0.91 -19.94 -3.75
CA ILE A 253 -2.34 -20.29 -3.81
C ILE A 253 -3.12 -19.60 -2.69
N THR A 254 -2.58 -19.56 -1.48
CA THR A 254 -3.23 -18.89 -0.35
C THR A 254 -3.27 -17.38 -0.54
N SER A 255 -2.18 -16.79 -1.03
CA SER A 255 -2.14 -15.39 -1.46
C SER A 255 -3.18 -15.07 -2.52
N PHE A 256 -3.33 -15.91 -3.54
CA PHE A 256 -4.38 -15.78 -4.54
C PHE A 256 -5.78 -15.80 -3.90
N ALA A 257 -6.05 -16.75 -3.01
CA ALA A 257 -7.33 -16.84 -2.31
C ALA A 257 -7.63 -15.59 -1.47
N MET A 258 -6.63 -15.04 -0.77
CA MET A 258 -6.75 -13.77 -0.06
C MET A 258 -7.04 -12.60 -1.00
N GLY A 259 -6.41 -12.57 -2.18
CA GLY A 259 -6.63 -11.54 -3.19
C GLY A 259 -8.02 -11.59 -3.80
N ILE A 260 -8.54 -12.78 -4.06
CA ILE A 260 -9.94 -12.98 -4.45
C ILE A 260 -10.88 -12.51 -3.32
N GLY A 261 -10.53 -12.78 -2.06
CA GLY A 261 -11.25 -12.23 -0.90
C GLY A 261 -11.31 -10.69 -0.93
N ALA A 262 -10.18 -10.02 -1.13
CA ALA A 262 -10.11 -8.57 -1.25
C ALA A 262 -10.98 -8.05 -2.40
N PHE A 263 -10.88 -8.68 -3.58
CA PHE A 263 -11.67 -8.35 -4.76
C PHE A 263 -13.17 -8.46 -4.51
N LEU A 264 -13.63 -9.59 -3.97
CA LEU A 264 -15.05 -9.83 -3.70
C LEU A 264 -15.60 -8.86 -2.65
N ILE A 265 -14.84 -8.58 -1.59
CA ILE A 265 -15.22 -7.61 -0.56
C ILE A 265 -15.30 -6.20 -1.17
N ALA A 266 -14.32 -5.79 -1.98
CA ALA A 266 -14.31 -4.49 -2.64
C ALA A 266 -15.50 -4.28 -3.59
N MET A 267 -15.98 -5.35 -4.25
CA MET A 267 -17.19 -5.28 -5.09
C MET A 267 -18.43 -4.85 -4.29
N THR A 268 -18.53 -5.26 -3.02
CA THR A 268 -19.66 -4.91 -2.13
C THR A 268 -19.64 -3.46 -1.68
N PHE A 269 -18.54 -2.73 -1.88
CA PHE A 269 -18.41 -1.33 -1.45
C PHE A 269 -19.46 -0.44 -2.14
N ARG A 270 -20.32 0.21 -1.36
CA ARG A 270 -21.32 1.17 -1.87
C ARG A 270 -20.97 2.57 -1.39
N PRO A 271 -20.74 3.53 -2.31
CA PRO A 271 -20.40 4.89 -1.92
C PRO A 271 -21.49 5.50 -1.03
N ILE A 272 -21.09 6.30 -0.05
CA ILE A 272 -22.04 7.09 0.74
C ILE A 272 -22.64 8.14 -0.20
N ALA A 273 -23.98 8.13 -0.34
CA ALA A 273 -24.67 9.10 -1.16
C ALA A 273 -24.40 10.50 -0.61
N LYS A 274 -23.91 11.42 -1.45
CA LYS A 274 -23.83 12.84 -1.07
C LYS A 274 -25.25 13.39 -1.00
N THR A 275 -25.80 13.53 0.20
CA THR A 275 -27.08 14.18 0.42
C THR A 275 -26.96 15.66 0.05
N GLY A 276 -27.61 16.10 -1.02
CA GLY A 276 -27.91 17.51 -1.32
C GLY A 276 -26.80 18.32 -1.99
N ALA A 277 -26.69 18.24 -3.32
CA ALA A 277 -26.38 19.46 -4.07
C ALA A 277 -27.68 20.30 -4.06
N PRO A 278 -27.68 21.55 -3.60
CA PRO A 278 -28.86 22.39 -3.72
C PRO A 278 -29.26 22.49 -5.21
N PRO A 279 -30.57 22.45 -5.54
CA PRO A 279 -31.02 22.62 -6.90
C PRO A 279 -30.44 23.93 -7.45
N MET A 280 -29.84 23.88 -8.63
CA MET A 280 -29.38 25.08 -9.32
C MET A 280 -30.59 26.00 -9.46
N VAL A 281 -30.58 27.12 -8.75
CA VAL A 281 -31.56 28.20 -8.93
C VAL A 281 -31.43 28.62 -10.39
N PRO A 282 -32.50 28.57 -11.20
CA PRO A 282 -32.45 29.06 -12.57
C PRO A 282 -32.01 30.52 -12.51
N ALA A 283 -31.01 30.87 -13.32
CA ALA A 283 -30.68 32.26 -13.56
C ALA A 283 -31.97 32.94 -14.02
N THR A 284 -32.45 33.89 -13.22
CA THR A 284 -33.55 34.75 -13.63
C THR A 284 -32.94 35.84 -14.50
N ASP A 285 -33.50 35.97 -15.69
CA ASP A 285 -33.13 36.94 -16.75
C ASP A 285 -33.22 38.39 -16.29
#